data_AF-A0A5A7U1I7-F1
#
_entry.id   AF-A0A5A7U1I7-F1
#
_cell.length_a   1.000
_cell.length_b   1.000
_cell.length_c   1.000
_cell.angle_alpha   90.00
_cell.angle_beta   90.00
_cell.angle_gamma   90.00
#
_symmetry.space_group_name_H-M   'P 1'
#
loop_
_entity.id
_entity.type
_entity.pdbx_description
1 polymer ?
#
loop_
_entity_poly.entity_id
_entity_poly.type
_entity_poly.pdbx_seq_one_letter_code
_entity_poly.pdbx_strand_id
1 'polypeptide(L)'
;MAADSGTEDRINKICRQMEEFAFCSQTFHSSLKGGSADYIGLTGIANNQAYTKATSTFGYVEELLRSVSDPTLKNALIVCENAYKVVKDSFGEGIQSFAQRDYRGMLNAERIAPRAQASCTSIFSTTPPPKQNPLSQINREMRILIAMAIVSGSSIG
;
A
#
# COMPACT_ATOMS: atom_id res chain seq x y z
N MET A 1 -20.29 12.08 -7.58
CA MET A 1 -20.70 13.11 -6.60
C MET A 1 -19.46 13.54 -5.86
N ALA A 2 -19.25 14.85 -5.64
CA ALA A 2 -18.13 15.35 -4.84
C ALA A 2 -18.31 14.98 -3.36
N ALA A 3 -17.22 14.86 -2.60
CA ALA A 3 -17.32 14.62 -1.16
C ALA A 3 -17.79 15.92 -0.45
N ASP A 4 -18.39 15.78 0.73
CA ASP A 4 -18.75 16.95 1.54
C ASP A 4 -17.49 17.65 2.10
N SER A 5 -17.62 18.90 2.54
CA SER A 5 -16.50 19.71 3.03
C SER A 5 -15.75 19.07 4.20
N GLY A 6 -16.45 18.38 5.11
CA GLY A 6 -15.82 17.67 6.20
C GLY A 6 -15.02 16.45 5.73
N THR A 7 -15.50 15.74 4.72
CA THR A 7 -14.74 14.63 4.11
C THR A 7 -13.50 15.14 3.40
N GLU A 8 -13.61 16.23 2.64
CA GLU A 8 -12.47 16.88 1.97
C GLU A 8 -11.40 17.35 2.97
N ASP A 9 -11.80 17.94 4.11
CA ASP A 9 -10.85 18.36 5.15
C ASP A 9 -10.08 17.18 5.73
N ARG A 10 -10.73 16.04 5.94
CA ARG A 10 -10.08 14.81 6.42
C ARG A 10 -9.13 14.23 5.38
N ILE A 11 -9.53 14.17 4.11
CA ILE A 11 -8.67 13.76 3.00
C ILE A 11 -7.43 14.66 2.95
N ASN A 12 -7.63 15.98 2.99
CA ASN A 12 -6.55 16.95 2.96
C ASN A 12 -5.57 16.75 4.13
N LYS A 13 -6.08 16.49 5.34
CA LYS A 13 -5.26 16.23 6.53
C LYS A 13 -4.41 14.96 6.39
N ILE A 14 -4.97 13.89 5.82
CA ILE A 14 -4.24 12.64 5.56
C ILE A 14 -3.22 12.86 4.45
N CYS A 15 -3.65 13.40 3.31
CA CYS A 15 -2.82 13.50 2.10
C CYS A 15 -1.66 14.49 2.22
N ARG A 16 -1.74 15.48 3.11
CA ARG A 16 -0.60 16.37 3.44
C ARG A 16 0.54 15.65 4.17
N GLN A 17 0.28 14.47 4.73
CA GLN A 17 1.31 13.63 5.36
C GLN A 17 1.92 12.63 4.39
N MET A 18 1.39 12.54 3.17
CA MET A 18 1.91 11.66 2.12
C MET A 18 3.01 12.39 1.35
N GLU A 19 3.97 11.63 0.83
CA GLU A 19 4.95 12.19 -0.09
C GLU A 19 4.34 12.73 -1.39
N GLU A 20 3.15 12.21 -1.75
CA GLU A 20 2.42 12.61 -2.94
C GLU A 20 0.96 12.87 -2.63
N PHE A 21 0.69 14.15 -2.38
CA PHE A 21 -0.65 14.63 -2.12
C PHE A 21 -1.64 14.25 -3.23
N ALA A 22 -1.26 14.47 -4.50
CA ALA A 22 -2.15 14.26 -5.64
C ALA A 22 -2.57 12.79 -5.79
N PHE A 23 -1.63 11.85 -5.63
CA PHE A 23 -1.91 10.43 -5.67
C PHE A 23 -2.89 10.04 -4.56
N CYS A 24 -2.60 10.45 -3.31
CA CYS A 24 -3.46 10.17 -2.16
C CYS A 24 -4.87 10.72 -2.35
N SER A 25 -4.99 11.99 -2.76
CA SER A 25 -6.26 12.65 -3.01
C SER A 25 -7.06 11.88 -4.07
N GLN A 26 -6.43 11.61 -5.21
CA GLN A 26 -7.07 10.90 -6.32
C GLN A 26 -7.53 9.50 -5.90
N THR A 27 -6.74 8.77 -5.12
CA THR A 27 -7.11 7.45 -4.61
C THR A 27 -8.37 7.50 -3.75
N PHE A 28 -8.48 8.46 -2.82
CA PHE A 28 -9.69 8.63 -2.02
C PHE A 28 -10.89 9.02 -2.86
N HIS A 29 -10.75 10.06 -3.69
CA HIS A 29 -11.84 10.57 -4.53
C HIS A 29 -12.36 9.53 -5.52
N SER A 30 -11.48 8.70 -6.08
CA SER A 30 -11.86 7.63 -7.01
C SER A 30 -12.55 6.45 -6.32
N SER A 31 -12.30 6.27 -5.02
CA SER A 31 -12.89 5.19 -4.21
C SER A 31 -14.19 5.61 -3.52
N LEU A 32 -14.36 6.91 -3.25
CA LEU A 32 -15.57 7.46 -2.67
C LEU A 32 -16.72 7.36 -3.66
N LYS A 33 -17.82 6.74 -3.24
CA LYS A 33 -19.07 6.68 -4.02
C LYS A 33 -19.95 7.91 -3.83
N GLY A 34 -19.35 9.04 -3.43
CA GLY A 34 -20.05 10.24 -2.93
C GLY A 34 -20.44 10.13 -1.46
N GLY A 35 -20.93 11.24 -0.91
CA GLY A 35 -21.37 11.33 0.49
C GLY A 35 -20.25 11.65 1.47
N SER A 36 -20.49 11.31 2.74
CA SER A 36 -19.59 11.61 3.85
C SER A 36 -18.78 10.40 4.30
N ALA A 37 -17.49 10.60 4.54
CA ALA A 37 -16.60 9.61 5.14
C ALA A 37 -15.85 10.23 6.33
N ASP A 38 -15.94 9.56 7.47
CA ASP A 38 -15.10 9.82 8.62
C ASP A 38 -13.75 9.09 8.48
N TYR A 39 -12.89 9.17 9.51
CA TYR A 39 -11.61 8.47 9.48
C TYR A 39 -11.74 6.95 9.40
N ILE A 40 -12.83 6.37 9.91
CA ILE A 40 -13.10 4.93 9.78
C ILE A 40 -13.34 4.61 8.30
N GLY A 41 -14.23 5.34 7.62
CA GLY A 41 -14.51 5.16 6.20
C GLY A 41 -13.26 5.34 5.33
N LEU A 42 -12.47 6.39 5.58
CA LEU A 42 -11.22 6.64 4.85
C LEU A 42 -10.18 5.54 5.11
N THR A 43 -10.07 5.04 6.34
CA THR A 43 -9.18 3.91 6.66
C THR A 43 -9.58 2.65 5.91
N GLY A 44 -10.87 2.32 5.89
CA GLY A 44 -11.38 1.18 5.12
C GLY A 44 -11.04 1.28 3.63
N ILE A 45 -11.12 2.48 3.05
CA ILE A 45 -10.70 2.72 1.66
C ILE A 45 -9.19 2.48 1.49
N ALA A 46 -8.36 3.09 2.33
CA ALA A 46 -6.91 2.98 2.21
C ALA A 46 -6.43 1.54 2.39
N ASN A 47 -6.99 0.79 3.35
CA ASN A 47 -6.69 -0.62 3.57
C ASN A 47 -7.03 -1.49 2.36
N ASN A 48 -8.22 -1.29 1.77
CA ASN A 48 -8.62 -2.03 0.59
C ASN A 48 -7.73 -1.73 -0.62
N GLN A 49 -7.32 -0.47 -0.80
CA GLN A 49 -6.42 -0.09 -1.89
C GLN A 49 -5.02 -0.70 -1.70
N ALA A 50 -4.46 -0.62 -0.49
CA ALA A 50 -3.19 -1.24 -0.15
C ALA A 50 -3.22 -2.77 -0.34
N TYR A 51 -4.24 -3.44 0.18
CA TYR A 51 -4.41 -4.90 0.04
C TYR A 51 -4.55 -5.33 -1.42
N THR A 52 -5.36 -4.61 -2.20
CA THR A 52 -5.58 -4.92 -3.63
C THR A 52 -4.30 -4.74 -4.44
N LYS A 53 -3.56 -3.65 -4.19
CA LYS A 53 -2.27 -3.40 -4.84
C LYS A 53 -1.23 -4.44 -4.46
N ALA A 54 -1.16 -4.81 -3.17
CA ALA A 54 -0.24 -5.84 -2.70
C ALA A 54 -0.54 -7.21 -3.30
N THR A 55 -1.82 -7.60 -3.35
CA THR A 55 -2.27 -8.88 -3.92
C THR A 55 -1.98 -8.97 -5.41
N SER A 56 -2.32 -7.93 -6.19
CA SER A 56 -2.04 -7.90 -7.63
C SER A 56 -0.54 -7.86 -7.92
N THR A 57 0.24 -7.13 -7.12
CA THR A 57 1.69 -7.09 -7.27
C THR A 57 2.33 -8.44 -6.94
N PHE A 58 1.89 -9.12 -5.89
CA PHE A 58 2.36 -10.47 -5.56
C PHE A 58 2.18 -11.42 -6.75
N GLY A 59 0.97 -11.47 -7.34
CA GLY A 59 0.71 -12.29 -8.53
C GLY A 59 1.55 -11.88 -9.74
N TYR A 60 1.71 -10.58 -9.98
CA TYR A 60 2.56 -10.09 -11.07
C TYR A 60 4.03 -10.50 -10.91
N VAL A 61 4.56 -10.48 -9.67
CA VAL A 61 5.93 -10.93 -9.40
C VAL A 61 6.07 -12.43 -9.63
N GLU A 62 5.09 -13.25 -9.22
CA GLU A 62 5.09 -14.69 -9.52
C GLU A 62 5.11 -14.96 -11.04
N GLU A 63 4.36 -14.19 -11.82
CA GLU A 63 4.36 -14.29 -13.29
C GLU A 63 5.72 -13.92 -13.90
N LEU A 64 6.36 -12.84 -13.43
CA LEU A 64 7.70 -12.46 -13.86
C LEU A 64 8.74 -13.54 -13.51
N LEU A 65 8.64 -14.13 -12.32
CA LEU A 65 9.56 -15.18 -11.87
C LEU A 65 9.52 -16.44 -12.75
N ARG A 66 8.37 -16.74 -13.36
CA ARG A 66 8.22 -17.89 -14.28
C ARG A 66 8.91 -17.69 -15.63
N SER A 67 9.14 -16.44 -16.05
CA SER A 67 9.64 -16.10 -17.38
C SER A 67 11.06 -15.50 -17.40
N VAL A 68 11.56 -15.04 -16.25
CA VAL A 68 12.86 -14.37 -16.15
C VAL A 68 14.04 -15.34 -16.25
N SER A 69 14.99 -15.03 -17.14
CA SER A 69 16.26 -15.75 -17.28
C SER A 69 17.46 -15.03 -16.67
N ASP A 70 17.39 -13.70 -16.50
CA ASP A 70 18.47 -12.91 -15.90
C ASP A 70 18.59 -13.24 -14.39
N PRO A 71 19.73 -13.80 -13.92
CA PRO A 71 19.90 -14.18 -12.52
C PRO A 71 19.77 -13.00 -11.55
N THR A 72 20.24 -11.82 -11.95
CA THR A 72 20.22 -10.63 -11.07
C THR A 72 18.79 -10.15 -10.88
N LEU A 73 18.01 -10.06 -11.97
CA LEU A 73 16.59 -9.75 -11.90
C LEU A 73 15.80 -10.84 -11.16
N LYS A 74 16.11 -12.12 -11.38
CA LYS A 74 15.45 -13.22 -10.67
C LYS A 74 15.62 -13.11 -9.15
N ASN A 75 16.83 -12.82 -8.69
CA ASN A 75 17.10 -12.61 -7.27
C ASN A 75 16.33 -11.40 -6.71
N ALA A 76 16.28 -10.29 -7.44
CA ALA A 76 15.49 -9.12 -7.05
C ALA A 76 14.00 -9.44 -6.94
N LEU A 77 13.46 -10.21 -7.89
CA LEU A 77 12.07 -10.63 -7.89
C LEU A 77 11.74 -11.60 -6.75
N ILE A 78 12.64 -12.50 -6.35
CA ILE A 78 12.45 -13.36 -5.17
C ILE A 78 12.34 -12.52 -3.88
N VAL A 79 13.19 -11.50 -3.74
CA VAL A 79 13.08 -10.57 -2.60
C VAL A 79 11.74 -9.84 -2.62
N CYS A 80 11.30 -9.41 -3.80
CA CYS A 80 10.01 -8.74 -3.96
C CYS A 80 8.81 -9.65 -3.71
N GLU A 81 8.85 -10.91 -4.15
CA GLU A 81 7.80 -11.89 -3.89
C GLU A 81 7.59 -12.07 -2.39
N ASN A 82 8.69 -12.29 -1.65
CA ASN A 82 8.65 -12.41 -0.18
C ASN A 82 8.14 -11.13 0.49
N ALA A 83 8.61 -9.96 0.03
CA ALA A 83 8.15 -8.67 0.53
C ALA A 83 6.64 -8.47 0.32
N TYR A 84 6.14 -8.70 -0.90
CA TYR A 84 4.73 -8.50 -1.22
C TYR A 84 3.83 -9.56 -0.60
N LYS A 85 4.34 -10.78 -0.33
CA LYS A 85 3.63 -11.74 0.52
C LYS A 85 3.40 -11.18 1.91
N VAL A 86 4.45 -10.67 2.57
CA VAL A 86 4.34 -10.05 3.90
C VAL A 86 3.37 -8.88 3.89
N VAL A 87 3.50 -7.96 2.92
CA VAL A 87 2.59 -6.80 2.80
C VAL A 87 1.14 -7.25 2.62
N LYS A 88 0.88 -8.20 1.70
CA LYS A 88 -0.45 -8.75 1.45
C LYS A 88 -1.05 -9.36 2.72
N ASP A 89 -0.28 -10.23 3.38
CA ASP A 89 -0.75 -10.95 4.57
C ASP A 89 -1.00 -9.98 5.74
N SER A 90 -0.11 -9.00 5.95
CA SER A 90 -0.28 -7.92 6.95
C SER A 90 -1.55 -7.10 6.73
N PHE A 91 -1.86 -6.72 5.49
CA PHE A 91 -3.09 -5.99 5.19
C PHE A 91 -4.34 -6.88 5.24
N GLY A 92 -4.22 -8.17 4.94
CA GLY A 92 -5.29 -9.15 5.12
C GLY A 92 -5.69 -9.28 6.59
N GLU A 93 -4.70 -9.44 7.48
CA GLU A 93 -4.90 -9.44 8.94
C GLU A 93 -5.42 -8.08 9.45
N GLY A 94 -4.88 -6.98 8.91
CA GLY A 94 -5.33 -5.61 9.19
C GLY A 94 -6.82 -5.42 8.90
N ILE A 95 -7.29 -5.87 7.73
CA ILE A 95 -8.70 -5.83 7.34
C ILE A 95 -9.58 -6.68 8.28
N GLN A 96 -9.11 -7.87 8.69
CA GLN A 96 -9.84 -8.70 9.65
C GLN A 96 -9.99 -8.01 11.02
N SER A 97 -8.93 -7.35 11.50
CA SER A 97 -8.94 -6.58 12.75
C SER A 97 -9.84 -5.35 12.63
N PHE A 98 -9.75 -4.62 11.52
CA PHE A 98 -10.60 -3.46 11.21
C PHE A 98 -12.09 -3.82 11.21
N ALA A 99 -12.47 -4.97 10.63
CA ALA A 99 -13.86 -5.45 10.62
C ALA A 99 -14.39 -5.73 12.04
N GLN A 100 -13.51 -6.11 12.97
CA GLN A 100 -13.81 -6.31 14.39
C GLN A 100 -13.74 -5.02 15.20
N ARG A 101 -13.48 -3.87 14.57
CA ARG A 101 -13.21 -2.57 15.20
C ARG A 101 -11.97 -2.57 16.10
N ASP A 102 -11.08 -3.55 15.95
CA ASP A 102 -9.77 -3.56 16.60
C ASP A 102 -8.77 -2.75 15.75
N TYR A 103 -8.89 -1.43 15.81
CA TYR A 103 -8.01 -0.52 15.06
C TYR A 103 -6.56 -0.58 15.53
N ARG A 104 -6.32 -0.96 16.79
CA ARG A 104 -4.96 -1.13 17.31
C ARG A 104 -4.33 -2.41 16.77
N GLY A 105 -5.07 -3.52 16.76
CA GLY A 105 -4.66 -4.77 16.11
C GLY A 105 -4.36 -4.56 14.64
N MET A 106 -5.25 -3.85 13.93
CA MET A 106 -5.05 -3.46 12.53
C MET A 106 -3.72 -2.71 12.33
N LEU A 107 -3.48 -1.62 13.07
CA LEU A 107 -2.25 -0.84 12.95
C LEU A 107 -1.00 -1.66 13.31
N ASN A 108 -1.10 -2.58 14.27
CA ASN A 108 0.01 -3.45 14.63
C ASN A 108 0.38 -4.41 13.49
N ALA A 109 -0.61 -5.00 12.82
CA ALA A 109 -0.39 -5.85 11.66
C ALA A 109 0.21 -5.04 10.49
N GLU A 110 -0.34 -3.86 10.18
CA GLU A 110 0.05 -3.04 9.02
C GLU A 110 1.43 -2.40 9.17
N ARG A 111 1.89 -2.10 10.39
CA ARG A 111 3.20 -1.46 10.65
C ARG A 111 4.41 -2.29 10.23
N ILE A 112 4.22 -3.58 9.92
CA ILE A 112 5.26 -4.46 9.38
C ILE A 112 5.51 -4.15 7.89
N ALA A 113 4.46 -3.76 7.17
CA ALA A 113 4.46 -3.60 5.72
C ALA A 113 5.49 -2.58 5.18
N PRO A 114 5.73 -1.39 5.78
CA PRO A 114 6.70 -0.43 5.25
C PRO A 114 8.10 -1.01 5.07
N ARG A 115 8.59 -1.76 6.07
CA ARG A 115 9.94 -2.35 6.02
C ARG A 115 10.02 -3.47 4.98
N ALA A 116 8.99 -4.30 4.88
CA ALA A 116 8.92 -5.34 3.87
C ALA A 116 8.86 -4.73 2.46
N GLN A 117 7.99 -3.75 2.22
CA GLN A 117 7.91 -3.05 0.93
C GLN A 117 9.27 -2.43 0.56
N ALA A 118 9.93 -1.77 1.51
CA ALA A 118 11.22 -1.12 1.27
C ALA A 118 12.32 -2.09 0.80
N SER A 119 12.32 -3.36 1.24
CA SER A 119 13.32 -4.33 0.78
C SER A 119 13.18 -4.64 -0.71
N CYS A 120 11.96 -4.67 -1.23
CA CYS A 120 11.71 -4.80 -2.67
C CYS A 120 12.15 -3.56 -3.45
N THR A 121 12.07 -2.36 -2.88
CA THR A 121 12.63 -1.17 -3.53
C THR A 121 14.16 -1.20 -3.56
N SER A 122 14.79 -1.50 -2.42
CA SER A 122 16.24 -1.40 -2.28
C SER A 122 17.03 -2.44 -3.07
N ILE A 123 16.46 -3.62 -3.32
CA ILE A 123 17.15 -4.69 -4.04
C ILE A 123 17.49 -4.31 -5.50
N PHE A 124 16.76 -3.36 -6.09
CA PHE A 124 17.07 -2.85 -7.43
C PHE A 124 18.22 -1.85 -7.46
N SER A 125 18.75 -1.44 -6.30
CA SER A 125 19.90 -0.53 -6.17
C SER A 125 21.16 -1.23 -5.66
N THR A 126 21.16 -2.56 -5.51
CA THR A 126 22.36 -3.33 -5.14
C THR A 126 23.35 -3.45 -6.30
N THR A 127 24.59 -3.86 -6.02
CA THR A 127 25.65 -3.99 -7.02
C THR A 127 25.97 -5.46 -7.31
N PRO A 128 25.95 -5.92 -8.59
CA PRO A 128 25.45 -5.20 -9.76
C PRO A 128 23.91 -5.08 -9.74
N PRO A 129 23.33 -3.98 -10.22
CA PRO A 129 21.88 -3.84 -10.27
C PRO A 129 21.28 -4.68 -11.42
N PRO A 130 20.03 -5.15 -11.29
CA PRO A 130 19.29 -5.68 -12.44
C PRO A 130 19.24 -4.65 -13.56
N LYS A 131 19.27 -5.11 -14.82
CA LYS A 131 19.19 -4.21 -16.00
C LYS A 131 17.87 -3.43 -16.08
N GLN A 132 16.82 -3.96 -15.49
CA GLN A 132 15.48 -3.39 -15.48
C GLN A 132 14.84 -3.50 -14.10
N ASN A 133 14.00 -2.53 -13.76
CA ASN A 133 13.18 -2.56 -12.55
C ASN A 133 11.69 -2.46 -12.95
N PRO A 134 11.01 -3.60 -13.19
CA PRO A 134 9.60 -3.61 -13.55
C PRO A 134 8.68 -3.15 -12.41
N LEU A 135 9.20 -3.04 -11.18
CA LEU A 135 8.43 -2.71 -9.99
C LEU A 135 8.62 -1.26 -9.52
N SER A 136 9.40 -0.42 -10.22
CA SER A 136 9.73 0.93 -9.74
C SER A 136 8.49 1.77 -9.40
N GLN A 137 7.56 1.91 -10.35
CA GLN A 137 6.31 2.65 -10.15
C GLN A 137 5.39 1.94 -9.13
N ILE A 138 5.30 0.62 -9.20
CA ILE A 138 4.45 -0.18 -8.31
C ILE A 138 4.90 -0.02 -6.84
N ASN A 139 6.20 -0.09 -6.58
CA ASN A 139 6.80 0.09 -5.27
C ASN A 139 6.56 1.50 -4.70
N ARG A 140 6.68 2.53 -5.56
CA ARG A 140 6.35 3.90 -5.19
C ARG A 140 4.89 4.03 -4.76
N GLU A 141 3.95 3.58 -5.60
CA GLU A 141 2.52 3.64 -5.30
C GLU A 141 2.15 2.84 -4.06
N MET A 142 2.70 1.62 -3.92
CA MET A 142 2.47 0.77 -2.75
C MET A 142 2.93 1.46 -1.47
N ARG A 143 4.11 2.09 -1.46
CA ARG A 143 4.61 2.83 -0.30
C ARG A 143 3.65 3.94 0.15
N ILE A 144 3.08 4.68 -0.80
CA ILE A 144 2.09 5.72 -0.50
C ILE A 144 0.81 5.10 0.06
N LEU A 145 0.31 4.01 -0.53
CA LEU A 145 -0.90 3.32 -0.04
C LEU A 145 -0.72 2.77 1.38
N ILE A 146 0.44 2.20 1.70
CA ILE A 146 0.76 1.75 3.07
C ILE A 146 0.71 2.93 4.04
N ALA A 147 1.33 4.05 3.67
CA ALA A 147 1.33 5.25 4.51
C ALA A 147 -0.08 5.82 4.69
N MET A 148 -0.89 5.85 3.64
CA MET A 148 -2.28 6.28 3.69
C MET A 148 -3.08 5.46 4.70
N ALA A 149 -2.95 4.13 4.66
CA ALA A 149 -3.63 3.21 5.59
C ALA A 149 -3.24 3.46 7.05
N ILE A 150 -1.94 3.49 7.34
CA ILE A 150 -1.44 3.69 8.70
C ILE A 150 -1.82 5.07 9.26
N VAL A 151 -1.72 6.14 8.46
CA VAL A 151 -2.05 7.50 8.88
C VAL A 151 -3.54 7.70 9.08
N SER A 152 -4.36 7.18 8.16
CA SER A 152 -5.83 7.23 8.31
C SER A 152 -6.29 6.43 9.52
N GLY A 153 -5.78 5.21 9.72
CA GLY A 153 -6.09 4.38 10.88
C GLY A 153 -5.66 5.01 12.20
N SER A 154 -4.49 5.66 12.23
CA SER A 154 -4.02 6.40 13.41
C SER A 154 -4.87 7.65 13.71
N SER A 155 -5.74 8.07 12.80
CA SER A 155 -6.64 9.22 12.96
C SER A 155 -8.03 8.84 13.50
N ILE A 156 -8.30 7.54 13.74
CA ILE A 156 -9.61 7.05 14.20
C ILE A 156 -9.94 7.46 15.64
N GLY A 157 -8.94 7.75 16.49
CA GLY A 157 -9.13 8.11 17.90
C GLY A 157 -9.09 6.92 18.84
#